data_AF-A0A0Q7J7J2-F1
#
_entry.id   AF-A0A0Q7J7J2-F1
#
_cell.length_a   1.000
_cell.length_b   1.000
_cell.length_c   1.000
_cell.angle_alpha   90.00
_cell.angle_beta   90.00
_cell.angle_gamma   90.00
#
_symmetry.space_group_name_H-M   'P 1'
#
loop_
_entity.id
_entity.type
_entity.pdbx_description
1 polymer ?
#
loop_
_entity_poly.entity_id
_entity_poly.type
_entity_poly.pdbx_seq_one_letter_code
_entity_poly.pdbx_strand_id
1 'polypeptide(L)' 'MMLFPESTFKSFTKNDIADTKQGTEVLLSIDTESKEEVDQMLEKAVQAGGTIYGEPHDQGWTYGAGFIDLDGHRWKMPKA' A
#
# COMPACT_ATOMS: atom_id res chain seq x y z
N MET A 1 6.99 -8.52 7.24
CA MET A 1 7.34 -7.11 7.02
C MET A 1 7.99 -6.58 8.29
N MET A 2 9.07 -5.81 8.19
CA MET A 2 9.76 -5.21 9.35
C MET A 2 9.65 -3.69 9.26
N LEU A 3 9.35 -3.04 10.38
CA LEU A 3 9.35 -1.59 10.51
C LEU A 3 10.64 -1.16 11.22
N PHE A 4 11.25 -0.07 10.76
CA PHE A 4 12.47 0.47 11.33
C PHE A 4 12.28 1.95 11.69
N PRO A 5 12.90 2.43 12.77
CA PRO A 5 13.06 3.87 12.98
C PRO A 5 13.78 4.51 11.79
N GLU A 6 13.40 5.73 11.42
CA GLU A 6 13.96 6.44 10.26
C GLU A 6 15.50 6.48 10.25
N SER A 7 16.13 6.69 11.41
CA SER A 7 17.58 6.72 11.55
C SER A 7 18.24 5.39 11.16
N THR A 8 17.61 4.27 11.51
CA THR A 8 18.08 2.93 11.15
C THR A 8 17.87 2.68 9.66
N PHE A 9 16.70 3.04 9.13
CA PHE A 9 16.41 2.88 7.71
C PHE A 9 17.41 3.67 6.84
N LYS A 10 17.67 4.94 7.17
CA LYS A 10 18.69 5.76 6.48
C LYS A 10 20.09 5.14 6.54
N SER A 11 20.46 4.49 7.64
CA SER A 11 21.75 3.80 7.75
C SER A 11 21.90 2.63 6.77
N PHE A 12 20.79 1.95 6.45
CA PHE A 12 20.77 0.85 5.50
C PHE A 12 20.72 1.33 4.06
N THR A 13 19.85 2.30 3.75
CA THR A 13 19.66 2.81 2.39
C THR A 13 20.78 3.72 1.94
N LYS A 14 21.50 4.35 2.89
CA LYS A 14 22.55 5.36 2.63
C LYS A 14 22.06 6.50 1.74
N ASN A 15 20.77 6.81 1.81
CA ASN A 15 20.12 7.89 1.10
C ASN A 15 19.04 8.51 2.00
N ASP A 16 18.55 9.69 1.63
CA ASP A 16 17.41 10.30 2.30
C ASP A 16 16.12 9.50 2.08
N ILE A 17 15.19 9.62 3.04
CA ILE A 17 13.85 9.05 2.97
C ILE A 17 13.01 9.96 2.07
N ALA A 18 12.29 9.36 1.11
CA ALA A 18 11.43 10.12 0.22
C ALA A 18 10.27 10.79 0.96
N ASP A 19 9.97 12.03 0.58
CA ASP A 19 8.81 12.77 1.08
C ASP A 19 7.54 12.37 0.29
N THR A 20 6.75 11.49 0.88
CA THR A 20 5.50 10.96 0.30
C THR A 20 4.40 12.01 0.14
N LYS A 21 4.55 13.20 0.75
CA LYS A 21 3.62 14.33 0.55
C LYS A 21 3.91 15.08 -0.75
N GLN A 22 5.13 14.97 -1.29
CA GLN A 22 5.53 15.63 -2.53
C GLN A 22 5.35 14.75 -3.76
N GLY A 23 5.38 13.43 -3.60
CA GLY A 23 5.22 12.50 -4.72
C GLY A 23 5.15 11.04 -4.32
N THR A 24 5.00 10.16 -5.31
CA THR A 24 5.03 8.71 -5.15
C THR A 24 6.26 8.16 -5.84
N GLU A 25 7.26 7.75 -5.04
CA GLU A 25 8.50 7.14 -5.56
C GLU A 25 8.26 5.70 -6.05
N VAL A 26 7.44 4.94 -5.32
CA VAL A 26 7.13 3.53 -5.61
C VAL A 26 5.63 3.28 -5.42
N LEU A 27 5.07 2.42 -6.28
CA LEU A 27 3.77 1.78 -6.09
C LEU A 27 4.00 0.29 -5.85
N LEU A 28 3.64 -0.20 -4.68
CA LEU A 28 3.78 -1.61 -4.32
C LEU A 28 2.53 -2.36 -4.75
N SER A 29 2.68 -3.54 -5.35
CA SER A 29 1.57 -4.42 -5.72
C SER A 29 1.70 -5.73 -4.96
N ILE A 30 0.64 -6.12 -4.24
CA ILE A 30 0.54 -7.42 -3.57
C ILE A 30 -0.59 -8.18 -4.25
N ASP A 31 -0.27 -9.34 -4.81
CA ASP A 31 -1.27 -10.19 -5.46
C ASP A 31 -2.26 -10.76 -4.44
N THR A 32 -3.51 -10.89 -4.86
CA THR A 32 -4.59 -11.50 -4.09
C THR A 32 -5.28 -12.55 -4.95
N GLU A 33 -5.77 -13.62 -4.33
CA GLU A 33 -6.35 -14.78 -5.00
C GLU A 33 -7.87 -14.64 -5.25
N SER A 34 -8.53 -13.70 -4.57
CA SER A 34 -9.99 -13.54 -4.63
C SER A 34 -10.44 -12.09 -4.40
N LYS A 35 -11.70 -11.79 -4.75
CA LYS A 35 -12.28 -10.47 -4.48
C LYS A 35 -12.42 -10.23 -2.98
N GLU A 36 -12.82 -11.28 -2.27
CA GLU A 36 -13.00 -11.29 -0.82
C GLU A 36 -11.68 -11.02 -0.10
N GLU A 37 -10.56 -11.52 -0.63
CA GLU A 37 -9.24 -11.23 -0.07
C GLU A 37 -8.84 -9.76 -0.26
N VAL A 38 -9.11 -9.16 -1.43
CA VAL A 38 -8.92 -7.72 -1.65
C VAL A 38 -9.69 -6.92 -0.60
N ASP A 39 -10.97 -7.25 -0.38
CA ASP A 39 -11.83 -6.52 0.57
C ASP A 39 -11.34 -6.67 2.00
N GLN A 40 -10.98 -7.90 2.41
CA GLN A 40 -10.43 -8.16 3.75
C GLN A 40 -9.09 -7.46 3.99
N MET A 41 -8.22 -7.41 2.98
CA MET A 41 -6.96 -6.69 3.10
C MET A 41 -7.19 -5.19 3.20
N LEU A 42 -8.13 -4.63 2.43
CA LEU A 42 -8.47 -3.22 2.49
C LEU A 42 -9.06 -2.85 3.85
N GLU A 43 -9.97 -3.67 4.39
CA GLU A 43 -10.54 -3.48 5.72
C GLU A 43 -9.44 -3.49 6.80
N LYS A 44 -8.53 -4.47 6.76
CA LYS A 44 -7.39 -4.54 7.69
C LYS A 44 -6.50 -3.31 7.59
N ALA A 45 -6.23 -2.83 6.38
CA ALA A 45 -5.42 -1.63 6.17
C ALA A 45 -6.08 -0.39 6.81
N VAL A 46 -7.39 -0.20 6.61
CA VAL A 46 -8.15 0.91 7.21
C VAL A 46 -8.19 0.80 8.73
N GLN A 47 -8.45 -0.39 9.27
CA GLN A 47 -8.44 -0.63 10.72
C GLN A 47 -7.07 -0.34 11.36
N ALA A 48 -5.99 -0.54 10.61
CA ALA A 48 -4.62 -0.20 11.02
C ALA A 48 -4.29 1.31 10.84
N GLY A 49 -5.22 2.12 10.34
CA GLY A 49 -5.06 3.57 10.14
C GLY A 49 -4.66 3.99 8.73
N GLY A 50 -4.58 3.05 7.78
CA GLY A 50 -4.40 3.34 6.37
C GLY A 50 -5.60 4.06 5.75
N THR A 51 -5.37 4.71 4.61
CA THR A 51 -6.40 5.47 3.88
C THR A 51 -6.65 4.85 2.51
N ILE A 52 -7.90 4.61 2.14
CA ILE A 52 -8.25 4.14 0.79
C ILE A 52 -8.00 5.27 -0.22
N TYR A 53 -7.27 5.00 -1.30
CA TYR A 53 -7.11 5.94 -2.42
C TYR A 53 -7.63 5.39 -3.75
N GLY A 54 -7.78 4.07 -3.84
CA GLY A 54 -8.41 3.39 -4.96
C GLY A 54 -9.50 2.50 -4.40
N GLU A 55 -10.75 2.98 -4.44
CA GLU A 55 -11.91 2.19 -4.06
C GLU A 55 -11.96 0.88 -4.86
N PRO A 56 -12.47 -0.22 -4.28
CA PRO A 56 -12.63 -1.47 -5.00
C PRO A 56 -13.42 -1.24 -6.29
N HIS A 57 -12.78 -1.51 -7.42
CA HIS A 57 -13.42 -1.33 -8.72
C HIS A 57 -13.38 -2.64 -9.51
N ASP A 58 -14.54 -3.03 -10.00
CA ASP A 58 -14.72 -4.15 -10.93
C ASP A 58 -14.80 -3.62 -12.37
N GLN A 59 -13.71 -3.72 -13.14
CA GLN A 59 -13.67 -3.37 -14.57
C GLN A 59 -13.98 -4.61 -15.45
N GLY A 60 -14.76 -5.58 -14.95
CA GLY A 60 -15.19 -6.78 -15.67
C GLY A 60 -14.13 -7.89 -15.72
N TRP A 61 -12.87 -7.55 -16.04
CA TRP A 61 -11.75 -8.50 -16.07
C TRP A 61 -10.83 -8.39 -14.86
N THR A 62 -10.89 -7.26 -14.15
CA THR A 62 -10.01 -6.97 -13.03
C THR A 62 -10.81 -6.46 -11.85
N TYR A 63 -10.51 -7.00 -10.68
CA TYR A 63 -10.93 -6.47 -9.40
C TYR A 63 -9.69 -6.04 -8.64
N GLY A 64 -9.76 -4.93 -7.94
CA GLY A 64 -8.66 -4.51 -7.09
C GLY A 64 -8.94 -3.21 -6.39
N ALA A 65 -8.15 -2.97 -5.36
CA ALA A 65 -8.22 -1.76 -4.54
C ALA A 65 -6.80 -1.24 -4.25
N GLY A 66 -6.72 -0.04 -3.69
CA GLY A 66 -5.47 0.55 -3.26
C GLY A 66 -5.62 1.40 -1.99
N PHE A 67 -4.63 1.30 -1.11
CA PHE A 67 -4.55 2.07 0.12
C PHE A 67 -3.19 2.75 0.28
N ILE A 68 -3.18 3.78 1.11
CA ILE A 68 -2.01 4.52 1.57
C ILE A 68 -1.76 4.11 3.02
N ASP A 69 -0.53 3.70 3.34
CA ASP A 69 -0.15 3.39 4.72
C ASP A 69 0.12 4.66 5.55
N LEU A 70 0.51 4.48 6.81
CA LEU A 70 0.75 5.58 7.75
C LEU A 70 1.90 6.50 7.34
N ASP A 71 2.84 6.00 6.53
CA ASP A 71 4.01 6.74 6.05
C ASP A 71 3.76 7.39 4.67
N GLY A 72 2.56 7.19 4.09
CA GLY A 72 2.16 7.78 2.82
C GLY A 72 2.53 6.92 1.60
N HIS A 73 3.01 5.70 1.77
CA HIS A 73 3.34 4.82 0.65
C HIS A 73 2.07 4.20 0.05
N ARG A 74 2.08 4.01 -1.28
CA ARG A 74 0.92 3.51 -2.02
C ARG A 74 1.04 2.01 -2.26
N TRP A 75 -0.05 1.32 -1.98
CA TRP A 75 -0.21 -0.11 -2.18
C TRP A 75 -1.39 -0.38 -3.12
N LYS A 76 -1.23 -1.37 -4.00
CA LYS A 76 -2.28 -1.88 -4.89
C LYS A 76 -2.46 -3.36 -4.62
N MET A 77 -3.70 -3.82 -4.62
CA MET A 77 -4.08 -5.21 -4.44
C MET A 77 -4.93 -5.63 -5.63
N PRO A 78 -4.32 -6.08 -6.75
CA PRO A 78 -5.06 -6.69 -7.82
C PRO A 78 -5.49 -8.11 -7.42
N LYS A 79 -6.70 -8.48 -7.80
CA LYS A 79 -7.08 -9.88 -7.92
C LYS A 79 -6.37 -10.46 -9.14
N ALA A 80 -5.54 -11.49 -8.92
CA ALA A 80 -4.89 -12.26 -9.96
C ALA A 80 -5.88 -13.18 -10.72
#